data_AF-A0A1D9H2F3-F1
#
_entry.id   AF-A0A1D9H2F3-F1
#
_cell.length_a   1.000
_cell.length_b   1.000
_cell.length_c   1.000
_cell.angle_alpha   90.00
_cell.angle_beta   90.00
_cell.angle_gamma   90.00
#
_symmetry.space_group_name_H-M   'P 1'
#
loop_
_entity.id
_entity.type
_entity.pdbx_description
1 polymer ?
#
loop_
_entity_poly.entity_id
_entity_poly.type
_entity_poly.pdbx_seq_one_letter_code
_entity_poly.pdbx_strand_id
1 'polypeptide(L)'
;MESLPLFPLHTVLFPDGHLPLRVFEPRYVDMVRRCLRDGTPFGVCLIQSGEEVAAPGSVTVPEAIGCLAEIVDCNMEQLGVLLIETHGTQRFRTLEHGTREDGLLVARAETLPPDVLDCKEELLGECTAALRRIVAAVHAEASGRKLFTEPQRWHDPGWIANRLCELLPVPLKAKQMLMALPDAGMRIEIVHRYMRQHHIV
;
A
#
# COMPACT_ATOMS: atom_id res chain seq x y z
N MET A 1 10.71 9.58 21.21
CA MET A 1 10.14 8.73 20.15
C MET A 1 9.57 9.67 19.10
N GLU A 2 10.16 9.70 17.91
CA GLU A 2 9.61 10.47 16.80
C GLU A 2 8.29 9.85 16.36
N SER A 3 7.28 10.68 16.12
CA SER A 3 5.98 10.24 15.64
C SER A 3 6.04 9.96 14.13
N LEU A 4 5.48 8.83 13.71
CA LEU A 4 5.39 8.43 12.31
C LEU A 4 4.44 9.40 11.59
N PRO A 5 4.87 10.15 10.57
CA PRO A 5 3.95 10.93 9.76
C PRO A 5 3.07 10.00 8.93
N LEU A 6 1.77 10.32 8.86
CA LEU A 6 0.79 9.54 8.12
C LEU A 6 0.31 10.30 6.88
N PHE A 7 0.11 9.55 5.80
CA PHE A 7 -0.51 9.98 4.55
C PHE A 7 -1.77 9.13 4.31
N PRO A 8 -2.95 9.60 4.77
CA PRO A 8 -4.22 8.93 4.50
C PRO A 8 -4.62 9.07 3.03
N LEU A 9 -5.03 7.97 2.38
CA LEU A 9 -5.42 7.90 0.97
C LEU A 9 -6.69 7.05 0.78
N HIS A 10 -7.39 7.16 -0.34
CA HIS A 10 -8.40 6.20 -0.83
C HIS A 10 -7.75 5.06 -1.62
N THR A 11 -6.60 4.58 -1.14
CA THR A 11 -5.92 3.42 -1.70
C THR A 11 -5.29 2.60 -0.59
N VAL A 12 -4.99 1.34 -0.88
CA VAL A 12 -4.31 0.43 0.03
C VAL A 12 -2.93 0.16 -0.53
N LEU A 13 -1.90 0.62 0.17
CA LEU A 13 -0.52 0.24 -0.11
C LEU A 13 -0.24 -1.11 0.54
N PHE A 14 0.21 -2.08 -0.25
CA PHE A 14 0.70 -3.36 0.27
C PHE A 14 2.23 -3.34 0.42
N PRO A 15 2.80 -4.20 1.29
CA PRO A 15 4.22 -4.52 1.26
C PRO A 15 4.71 -4.86 -0.15
N ASP A 16 5.90 -4.40 -0.47
CA ASP A 16 6.54 -4.44 -1.79
C ASP A 16 5.76 -3.70 -2.90
N GLY A 17 4.67 -2.99 -2.57
CA GLY A 17 3.80 -2.27 -3.51
C GLY A 17 4.47 -1.03 -4.08
N HIS A 18 4.20 -0.73 -5.35
CA HIS A 18 4.62 0.51 -5.99
C HIS A 18 3.47 1.51 -5.97
N LEU A 19 3.70 2.72 -5.45
CA LEU A 19 2.68 3.75 -5.35
C LEU A 19 3.21 5.12 -5.81
N PRO A 20 2.89 5.55 -7.05
CA PRO A 20 3.15 6.90 -7.49
C PRO A 20 2.19 7.86 -6.79
N LEU A 21 2.71 8.98 -6.28
CA LEU A 21 1.90 10.01 -5.61
C LEU A 21 2.19 11.39 -6.19
N ARG A 22 1.12 12.17 -6.34
CA ARG A 22 1.19 13.59 -6.65
C ARG A 22 0.87 14.39 -5.40
N VAL A 23 1.88 15.05 -4.84
CA VAL A 23 1.83 15.72 -3.54
C VAL A 23 1.86 17.23 -3.77
N PHE A 24 0.77 17.90 -3.37
CA PHE A 24 0.61 19.36 -3.55
C PHE A 24 0.16 20.09 -2.29
N GLU A 25 -0.39 19.40 -1.29
CA GLU A 25 -0.73 20.03 0.00
C GLU A 25 0.55 20.38 0.78
N PRO A 26 0.70 21.62 1.30
CA PRO A 26 1.93 22.07 1.96
C PRO A 26 2.43 21.14 3.07
N ARG A 27 1.53 20.64 3.93
CA ARG A 27 1.86 19.71 5.02
C ARG A 27 2.53 18.42 4.52
N TYR A 28 2.09 17.90 3.38
CA TYR A 28 2.65 16.68 2.80
C TYR A 28 3.90 16.96 1.95
N VAL A 29 4.00 18.13 1.31
CA VAL A 29 5.24 18.58 0.66
C VAL A 29 6.37 18.67 1.68
N ASP A 30 6.10 19.24 2.85
CA ASP A 30 7.10 19.35 3.92
C ASP A 30 7.43 18.00 4.56
N MET A 31 6.42 17.12 4.74
CA MET A 31 6.64 15.73 5.13
C MET A 31 7.57 15.00 4.14
N VAL A 32 7.32 15.10 2.83
CA VAL A 32 8.14 14.47 1.79
C VAL A 32 9.58 14.99 1.84
N ARG A 33 9.78 16.31 1.95
CA ARG A 33 11.12 16.91 2.09
C ARG A 33 11.85 16.38 3.32
N ARG A 34 11.15 16.22 4.44
CA ARG A 34 11.70 15.65 5.67
C ARG A 34 12.10 14.19 5.49
N CYS A 35 11.21 13.36 4.94
CA CYS A 35 11.48 11.95 4.65
C CYS A 35 12.70 11.77 3.74
N LEU A 36 12.81 12.58 2.68
CA LEU A 36 13.96 12.55 1.77
C LEU A 36 15.27 12.97 2.46
N ARG A 37 15.24 14.02 3.27
CA ARG A 37 16.43 14.53 3.97
C ARG A 37 16.92 13.56 5.04
N ASP A 38 16.00 12.98 5.79
CA ASP A 38 16.31 12.17 6.97
C ASP A 38 16.41 10.67 6.64
N GLY A 39 16.05 10.26 5.41
CA GLY A 39 16.06 8.86 4.98
C GLY A 39 15.01 8.00 5.69
N THR A 40 13.90 8.61 6.13
CA THR A 40 12.87 7.95 6.95
C THR A 40 11.57 7.73 6.16
N PRO A 41 10.87 6.61 6.38
CA PRO A 41 9.58 6.37 5.74
C PRO A 41 8.46 7.23 6.33
N PHE A 42 7.33 7.25 5.64
CA PHE A 42 6.03 7.69 6.19
C PHE A 42 5.02 6.55 6.13
N GLY A 43 3.92 6.65 6.89
CA GLY A 43 2.88 5.63 6.90
C GLY A 43 1.77 5.94 5.91
N VAL A 44 1.44 5.02 5.01
CA VAL A 44 0.24 5.10 4.17
C VAL A 44 -0.89 4.31 4.82
N CYS A 45 -2.04 4.95 5.01
CA CYS A 45 -3.25 4.33 5.54
C CYS A 45 -4.43 4.56 4.59
N LEU A 46 -5.30 3.57 4.45
CA LEU A 46 -6.62 3.80 3.87
C LEU A 46 -7.42 4.74 4.80
N ILE A 47 -8.18 5.66 4.22
CA ILE A 47 -9.14 6.48 4.97
C ILE A 47 -10.33 5.62 5.39
N GLN A 48 -10.56 5.51 6.69
CA GLN A 48 -11.74 4.84 7.25
C GLN A 48 -12.98 5.74 7.15
N SER A 49 -12.82 7.04 7.43
CA SER A 49 -13.85 8.07 7.28
C SER A 49 -13.22 9.45 7.11
N GLY A 50 -13.87 10.34 6.36
CA GLY A 50 -13.36 11.67 6.02
C GLY A 50 -12.88 11.74 4.57
N GLU A 51 -12.19 12.82 4.23
CA GLU A 51 -11.68 13.10 2.87
C GLU A 51 -10.14 13.06 2.86
N GLU A 52 -9.56 12.78 1.69
CA GLU A 52 -8.11 12.89 1.47
C GLU A 52 -7.62 14.32 1.66
N VAL A 53 -8.33 15.25 1.02
CA VAL A 53 -8.07 16.68 1.11
C VAL A 53 -8.85 17.21 2.29
N ALA A 54 -8.14 17.79 3.27
CA ALA A 54 -8.77 18.32 4.46
C ALA A 54 -9.75 19.46 4.09
N ALA A 55 -11.04 19.23 4.28
CA ALA A 55 -12.04 20.29 4.32
C ALA A 55 -12.07 20.94 5.71
N PRO A 56 -12.31 22.26 5.83
CA PRO A 56 -12.40 22.92 7.13
C PRO A 56 -13.40 22.22 8.07
N GLY A 57 -12.93 21.76 9.23
CA GLY A 57 -13.74 21.05 10.23
C GLY A 57 -13.94 19.55 9.99
N SER A 58 -13.37 18.96 8.92
CA SER A 58 -13.40 17.52 8.68
C SER A 58 -12.24 16.81 9.39
N VAL A 59 -12.54 15.69 10.06
CA VAL A 59 -11.53 14.83 10.69
C VAL A 59 -11.32 13.61 9.81
N THR A 60 -10.14 13.52 9.19
CA THR A 60 -9.72 12.30 8.49
C THR A 60 -9.30 11.26 9.52
N VAL A 61 -10.00 10.13 9.52
CA VAL A 61 -9.70 8.98 10.39
C VAL A 61 -9.03 7.91 9.54
N PRO A 62 -7.74 7.60 9.78
CA PRO A 62 -7.06 6.53 9.06
C PRO A 62 -7.44 5.16 9.63
N GLU A 63 -7.40 4.13 8.79
CA GLU A 63 -7.40 2.74 9.24
C GLU A 63 -6.21 2.48 10.17
N ALA A 64 -6.43 1.63 11.18
CA ALA A 64 -5.44 1.36 12.23
C ALA A 64 -4.21 0.59 11.74
N ILE A 65 -4.32 -0.13 10.62
CA ILE A 65 -3.21 -0.83 9.99
C ILE A 65 -2.91 -0.18 8.64
N GLY A 66 -1.64 0.19 8.45
CA GLY A 66 -1.12 0.78 7.23
C GLY A 66 0.15 0.10 6.76
N CYS A 67 0.75 0.64 5.71
CA CYS A 67 2.04 0.21 5.19
C CYS A 67 3.03 1.37 5.21
N LEU A 68 4.25 1.13 5.68
CA LEU A 68 5.34 2.10 5.56
C LEU A 68 5.71 2.27 4.09
N ALA A 69 5.92 3.52 3.68
CA ALA A 69 6.30 3.91 2.34
C ALA A 69 7.68 4.59 2.37
N GLU A 70 8.60 4.07 1.57
CA GLU A 70 9.89 4.68 1.29
C GLU A 70 9.82 5.41 -0.05
N ILE A 71 10.42 6.60 -0.11
CA ILE A 71 10.48 7.38 -1.35
C ILE A 71 11.69 6.89 -2.15
N VAL A 72 11.44 6.39 -3.36
CA VAL A 72 12.48 5.84 -4.24
C VAL A 72 12.86 6.77 -5.38
N ASP A 73 11.94 7.66 -5.78
CA ASP A 73 12.21 8.75 -6.71
C ASP A 73 11.35 9.97 -6.35
N CYS A 74 11.84 11.18 -6.66
CA CYS A 74 11.13 12.42 -6.43
C CYS A 74 11.48 13.46 -7.48
N ASN A 75 10.47 13.86 -8.24
CA ASN A 75 10.56 14.89 -9.27
C ASN A 75 9.64 16.06 -8.94
N MET A 76 10.08 17.28 -9.24
CA MET A 76 9.21 18.45 -9.16
C MET A 76 8.54 18.64 -10.53
N GLU A 77 7.23 18.41 -10.61
CA GLU A 77 6.47 18.60 -11.86
C GLU A 77 6.35 20.08 -12.21
N GLN A 78 6.05 20.88 -11.18
CA GLN A 78 5.97 22.33 -11.24
C GLN A 78 6.19 22.90 -9.83
N LEU A 79 6.39 24.21 -9.70
CA LEU A 79 6.66 24.83 -8.40
C LEU A 79 5.56 24.48 -7.38
N GLY A 80 5.94 23.78 -6.31
CA GLY A 80 5.03 23.36 -5.24
C GLY A 80 4.29 22.03 -5.44
N VAL A 81 4.50 21.33 -6.55
CA VAL A 81 3.92 19.99 -6.80
C VAL A 81 5.04 18.97 -6.99
N LEU A 82 5.08 17.99 -6.09
CA LEU A 82 6.02 16.87 -6.14
C LEU A 82 5.33 15.64 -6.73
N LEU A 83 5.99 14.99 -7.68
CA LEU A 83 5.69 13.63 -8.11
C LEU A 83 6.71 12.72 -7.43
N ILE A 84 6.24 11.85 -6.56
CA ILE A 84 7.09 10.87 -5.87
C ILE A 84 6.72 9.48 -6.30
N GLU A 85 7.73 8.64 -6.46
CA GLU A 85 7.56 7.19 -6.55
C GLU A 85 7.86 6.62 -5.18
N THR A 86 6.97 5.75 -4.70
CA THR A 86 7.13 5.13 -3.38
C THR A 86 7.03 3.63 -3.45
N HIS A 87 7.72 2.99 -2.51
CA HIS A 87 7.74 1.56 -2.32
C HIS A 87 7.24 1.20 -0.92
N GLY A 88 6.23 0.33 -0.86
CA GLY A 88 5.72 -0.21 0.40
C GLY A 88 6.73 -1.19 1.01
N THR A 89 7.00 -1.09 2.30
CA THR A 89 7.95 -1.97 3.00
C THR A 89 7.25 -2.87 4.00
N GLN A 90 6.99 -2.38 5.21
CA GLN A 90 6.44 -3.17 6.29
C GLN A 90 5.09 -2.62 6.75
N ARG A 91 4.18 -3.52 7.13
CA ARG A 91 2.93 -3.11 7.78
C ARG A 91 3.20 -2.57 9.17
N PHE A 92 2.40 -1.62 9.60
CA PHE A 92 2.41 -1.10 10.96
C PHE A 92 1.00 -1.04 11.52
N ARG A 93 0.91 -0.98 12.84
CA ARG A 93 -0.31 -0.68 13.59
C ARG A 93 -0.16 0.64 14.31
N THR A 94 -1.11 1.53 14.09
CA THR A 94 -1.29 2.74 14.87
C THR A 94 -1.77 2.38 16.28
N LEU A 95 -1.02 2.80 17.30
CA LEU A 95 -1.42 2.70 18.70
C LEU A 95 -2.23 3.92 19.13
N GLU A 96 -1.84 5.08 18.62
CA GLU A 96 -2.46 6.38 18.88
C GLU A 96 -2.11 7.32 17.72
N HIS A 97 -3.05 8.14 17.27
CA HIS A 97 -2.80 9.17 16.27
C HIS A 97 -3.36 10.52 16.69
N GLY A 98 -2.79 11.57 16.12
CA GLY A 98 -3.24 12.94 16.32
C GLY A 98 -2.88 13.81 15.12
N THR A 99 -3.32 15.05 15.16
CA THR A 99 -3.07 16.04 14.11
C THR A 99 -2.15 17.11 14.67
N ARG A 100 -1.04 17.38 14.00
CA ARG A 100 -0.13 18.48 14.34
C ARG A 100 -0.77 19.83 14.00
N GLU A 101 -0.20 20.92 14.51
CA GLU A 101 -0.67 22.29 14.25
C GLU A 101 -0.70 22.65 12.75
N ASP A 102 0.21 22.06 11.97
CA ASP A 102 0.27 22.21 10.51
C ASP A 102 -0.75 21.33 9.75
N GLY A 103 -1.61 20.60 10.48
CA GLY A 103 -2.60 19.70 9.91
C GLY A 103 -2.07 18.33 9.52
N LEU A 104 -0.77 18.04 9.69
CA LEU A 104 -0.22 16.72 9.38
C LEU A 104 -0.71 15.67 10.39
N LEU A 105 -1.26 14.55 9.91
CA LEU A 105 -1.53 13.41 10.78
C LEU A 105 -0.22 12.73 11.16
N VAL A 106 -0.10 12.41 12.44
CA VAL A 106 1.04 11.68 12.99
C VAL A 106 0.57 10.61 13.95
N ALA A 107 1.36 9.54 14.08
CA ALA A 107 1.03 8.42 14.94
C ALA A 107 2.20 7.93 15.77
N ARG A 108 1.88 7.39 16.94
CA ARG A 108 2.71 6.39 17.60
C ARG A 108 2.30 5.03 17.04
N ALA A 109 3.23 4.36 16.37
CA ALA A 109 2.98 3.12 15.67
C ALA A 109 4.03 2.06 16.01
N GLU A 110 3.64 0.80 15.88
CA GLU A 110 4.54 -0.36 15.95
C GLU A 110 4.51 -1.11 14.62
N THR A 111 5.65 -1.64 14.20
CA THR A 111 5.69 -2.49 13.02
C THR A 111 5.08 -3.87 13.35
N LEU A 112 4.35 -4.43 12.39
CA LEU A 112 3.78 -5.77 12.53
C LEU A 112 4.82 -6.83 12.16
N PRO A 113 4.78 -8.02 12.79
CA PRO A 113 5.67 -9.11 12.42
C PRO A 113 5.46 -9.56 10.96
N PRO A 114 6.45 -10.27 10.38
CA PRO A 114 6.28 -10.95 9.09
C PRO A 114 5.06 -11.87 9.09
N ASP A 115 4.53 -12.15 7.90
CA ASP A 115 3.38 -13.04 7.75
C ASP A 115 3.68 -14.48 8.19
N VAL A 116 2.66 -15.16 8.67
CA VAL A 116 2.67 -16.62 8.80
C VAL A 116 2.55 -17.22 7.41
N LEU A 117 3.53 -18.05 7.04
CA LEU A 117 3.61 -18.71 5.73
C LEU A 117 3.10 -20.14 5.83
N ASP A 118 1.79 -20.30 6.10
CA ASP A 118 1.11 -21.60 6.07
C ASP A 118 0.11 -21.61 4.91
N CYS A 119 0.51 -22.13 3.76
CA CYS A 119 -0.28 -22.06 2.53
C CYS A 119 -0.34 -23.41 1.82
N LYS A 120 -1.52 -23.75 1.28
CA LYS A 120 -1.71 -24.91 0.43
C LYS A 120 -1.04 -24.66 -0.93
N GLU A 121 -0.05 -25.49 -1.28
CA GLU A 121 0.75 -25.34 -2.51
C GLU A 121 -0.11 -25.32 -3.78
N GLU A 122 -1.19 -26.10 -3.83
CA GLU A 122 -2.12 -26.14 -4.96
C GLU A 122 -2.79 -24.77 -5.21
N LEU A 123 -3.29 -24.13 -4.15
CA LEU A 123 -3.91 -22.80 -4.25
C LEU A 123 -2.87 -21.73 -4.59
N LEU A 124 -1.68 -21.81 -4.02
CA LEU A 124 -0.57 -20.92 -4.36
C LEU A 124 -0.19 -21.05 -5.84
N GLY A 125 -0.15 -22.28 -6.37
CA GLY A 125 0.14 -22.56 -7.77
C GLY A 125 -0.88 -21.93 -8.71
N GLU A 126 -2.18 -22.09 -8.43
CA GLU A 126 -3.26 -21.48 -9.22
C GLU A 126 -3.20 -19.94 -9.17
N CYS A 127 -3.01 -19.36 -7.99
CA CYS A 127 -2.86 -17.91 -7.82
C CYS A 127 -1.64 -17.36 -8.55
N THR A 128 -0.51 -18.05 -8.47
CA THR A 128 0.74 -17.67 -9.17
C THR A 128 0.55 -17.72 -10.68
N ALA A 129 -0.10 -18.77 -11.20
CA ALA A 129 -0.42 -18.88 -12.61
C ALA A 129 -1.36 -17.76 -13.08
N ALA A 130 -2.38 -17.43 -12.29
CA ALA A 130 -3.28 -16.33 -12.55
C ALA A 130 -2.54 -14.99 -12.63
N LEU A 131 -1.71 -14.70 -11.63
CA LEU A 131 -0.92 -13.47 -11.58
C LEU A 131 -0.02 -13.34 -12.81
N ARG A 132 0.68 -14.41 -13.21
CA ARG A 132 1.50 -14.42 -14.43
C ARG A 132 0.70 -14.12 -15.68
N ARG A 133 -0.51 -14.68 -15.82
CA ARG A 133 -1.41 -14.39 -16.96
C ARG A 133 -1.82 -12.91 -16.98
N ILE A 134 -2.20 -12.35 -15.84
CA ILE A 134 -2.60 -10.94 -15.73
C ILE A 134 -1.43 -10.03 -16.09
N VAL A 135 -0.24 -10.29 -15.54
CA VAL A 135 0.98 -9.52 -15.85
C VAL A 135 1.33 -9.58 -17.32
N ALA A 136 1.24 -10.77 -17.95
CA ALA A 136 1.49 -10.93 -19.37
C ALA A 136 0.49 -10.14 -20.23
N ALA A 137 -0.80 -10.14 -19.87
CA ALA A 137 -1.81 -9.36 -20.56
C ALA A 137 -1.56 -7.86 -20.44
N VAL A 138 -1.26 -7.36 -19.23
CA VAL A 138 -0.99 -5.94 -19.02
C VAL A 138 0.29 -5.48 -19.72
N HIS A 139 1.36 -6.29 -19.73
CA HIS A 139 2.59 -5.95 -20.46
C HIS A 139 2.41 -5.93 -21.98
N ALA A 140 1.48 -6.71 -22.53
CA ALA A 140 1.16 -6.64 -23.96
C ALA A 140 0.52 -5.30 -24.35
N GLU A 141 -0.19 -4.67 -23.41
CA GLU A 141 -0.88 -3.39 -23.62
C GLU A 141 -0.02 -2.18 -23.22
N ALA A 142 0.84 -2.33 -22.21
CA ALA A 142 1.64 -1.25 -21.65
C ALA A 142 3.09 -1.30 -22.20
N SER A 143 3.46 -0.29 -22.99
CA SER A 143 4.79 -0.10 -23.59
C SER A 143 5.95 0.01 -22.57
N GLY A 144 6.31 -1.09 -21.91
CA GLY A 144 7.50 -1.20 -21.07
C GLY A 144 7.36 -0.70 -19.62
N ARG A 145 6.15 -0.40 -19.13
CA ARG A 145 5.94 -0.02 -17.72
C ARG A 145 6.05 -1.25 -16.83
N LYS A 146 7.06 -1.28 -15.94
CA LYS A 146 7.18 -2.33 -14.92
C LYS A 146 6.03 -2.20 -13.92
N LEU A 147 5.30 -3.29 -13.73
CA LEU A 147 4.17 -3.34 -12.79
C LEU A 147 4.63 -3.49 -11.35
N PHE A 148 5.71 -4.23 -11.12
CA PHE A 148 6.23 -4.56 -9.80
C PHE A 148 7.68 -4.14 -9.66
N THR A 149 8.06 -3.83 -8.43
CA THR A 149 9.44 -3.61 -8.02
C THR A 149 10.21 -4.93 -7.97
N GLU A 150 11.52 -4.85 -8.16
CA GLU A 150 12.44 -5.98 -7.98
C GLU A 150 12.97 -6.00 -6.54
N PRO A 151 13.28 -7.18 -5.96
CA PRO A 151 13.13 -8.51 -6.54
C PRO A 151 11.70 -9.06 -6.43
N GLN A 152 11.19 -9.62 -7.52
CA GLN A 152 9.87 -10.27 -7.52
C GLN A 152 9.91 -11.61 -6.76
N ARG A 153 8.95 -11.82 -5.85
CA ARG A 153 8.91 -13.00 -4.96
C ARG A 153 7.85 -14.02 -5.39
N TRP A 154 8.08 -14.67 -6.53
CA TRP A 154 7.12 -15.60 -7.14
C TRP A 154 6.79 -16.88 -6.33
N HIS A 155 7.52 -17.11 -5.23
CA HIS A 155 7.31 -18.25 -4.33
C HIS A 155 6.81 -17.83 -2.95
N ASP A 156 6.57 -16.54 -2.73
CA ASP A 156 6.09 -16.00 -1.46
C ASP A 156 4.56 -15.83 -1.53
N PRO A 157 3.77 -16.55 -0.70
CA PRO A 157 2.31 -16.48 -0.74
C PRO A 157 1.78 -15.10 -0.37
N GLY A 158 2.48 -14.36 0.49
CA GLY A 158 2.08 -13.01 0.87
C GLY A 158 2.26 -12.04 -0.28
N TRP A 159 3.41 -12.10 -0.94
CA TRP A 159 3.69 -11.28 -2.13
C TRP A 159 2.69 -11.57 -3.26
N ILE A 160 2.43 -12.83 -3.58
CA ILE A 160 1.47 -13.22 -4.63
C ILE A 160 0.07 -12.70 -4.31
N ALA A 161 -0.41 -12.89 -3.08
CA ALA A 161 -1.73 -12.40 -2.66
C ALA A 161 -1.82 -10.87 -2.77
N ASN A 162 -0.79 -10.14 -2.31
CA ASN A 162 -0.75 -8.69 -2.37
C ASN A 162 -0.82 -8.17 -3.82
N ARG A 163 -0.01 -8.72 -4.73
CA ARG A 163 -0.04 -8.35 -6.16
C ARG A 163 -1.38 -8.62 -6.83
N LEU A 164 -2.00 -9.75 -6.51
CA LEU A 164 -3.36 -10.04 -6.98
C LEU A 164 -4.35 -9.02 -6.43
N CYS A 165 -4.30 -8.68 -5.14
CA CYS A 165 -5.16 -7.64 -4.57
C CYS A 165 -4.98 -6.26 -5.23
N GLU A 166 -3.77 -5.91 -5.64
CA GLU A 166 -3.51 -4.65 -6.34
C GLU A 166 -4.17 -4.63 -7.73
N LEU A 167 -4.04 -5.71 -8.49
CA LEU A 167 -4.49 -5.80 -9.88
C LEU A 167 -5.96 -6.14 -10.04
N LEU A 168 -6.55 -6.88 -9.09
CA LEU A 168 -7.95 -7.30 -9.16
C LEU A 168 -8.90 -6.15 -8.74
N PRO A 169 -10.12 -6.11 -9.31
CA PRO A 169 -11.14 -5.10 -8.98
C PRO A 169 -11.84 -5.41 -7.63
N VAL A 170 -11.05 -5.63 -6.58
CA VAL A 170 -11.53 -5.87 -5.22
C VAL A 170 -11.89 -4.53 -4.55
N PRO A 171 -13.06 -4.41 -3.90
CA PRO A 171 -13.43 -3.18 -3.17
C PRO A 171 -12.38 -2.77 -2.13
N LEU A 172 -12.15 -1.47 -1.94
CA LEU A 172 -11.09 -0.95 -1.04
C LEU A 172 -11.17 -1.52 0.38
N LYS A 173 -12.38 -1.63 0.95
CA LYS A 173 -12.55 -2.20 2.30
C LYS A 173 -12.07 -3.65 2.36
N ALA A 174 -12.33 -4.45 1.32
CA ALA A 174 -11.84 -5.82 1.23
C ALA A 174 -10.32 -5.87 1.01
N LYS A 175 -9.75 -4.97 0.17
CA LYS A 175 -8.28 -4.83 0.04
C LYS A 175 -7.62 -4.51 1.39
N GLN A 176 -8.21 -3.61 2.18
CA GLN A 176 -7.72 -3.25 3.51
C GLN A 176 -7.77 -4.43 4.47
N MET A 177 -8.88 -5.18 4.50
CA MET A 177 -9.00 -6.38 5.32
C MET A 177 -7.96 -7.44 4.94
N LEU A 178 -7.71 -7.62 3.64
CA LEU A 178 -6.68 -8.53 3.14
C LEU A 178 -5.28 -8.06 3.53
N MET A 179 -4.93 -6.79 3.33
CA MET A 179 -3.62 -6.23 3.72
C MET A 179 -3.36 -6.40 5.22
N ALA A 180 -4.39 -6.24 6.05
CA ALA A 180 -4.30 -6.39 7.50
C ALA A 180 -4.18 -7.84 8.01
N LEU A 181 -4.49 -8.85 7.19
CA LEU A 181 -4.50 -10.24 7.62
C LEU A 181 -3.07 -10.76 7.78
N PRO A 182 -2.67 -11.32 8.94
CA PRO A 182 -1.29 -11.76 9.21
C PRO A 182 -0.93 -13.12 8.60
N ASP A 183 -1.94 -13.88 8.17
CA ASP A 183 -1.77 -15.22 7.60
C ASP A 183 -1.80 -15.13 6.07
N ALA A 184 -0.66 -15.42 5.44
CA ALA A 184 -0.53 -15.34 3.99
C ALA A 184 -1.33 -16.44 3.28
N GLY A 185 -1.48 -17.62 3.88
CA GLY A 185 -2.28 -18.69 3.31
C GLY A 185 -3.76 -18.37 3.30
N MET A 186 -4.28 -17.81 4.40
CA MET A 186 -5.67 -17.34 4.43
C MET A 186 -5.91 -16.25 3.38
N ARG A 187 -4.95 -15.33 3.16
CA ARG A 187 -5.06 -14.34 2.06
C ARG A 187 -5.13 -15.03 0.70
N ILE A 188 -4.27 -16.01 0.45
CA ILE A 188 -4.31 -16.81 -0.79
C ILE A 188 -5.68 -17.49 -0.95
N GLU A 189 -6.24 -18.11 0.09
CA GLU A 189 -7.56 -18.76 0.01
C GLU A 189 -8.68 -17.78 -0.33
N ILE A 190 -8.69 -16.59 0.28
CA ILE A 190 -9.71 -15.56 0.02
C ILE A 190 -9.58 -15.02 -1.41
N VAL A 191 -8.35 -14.70 -1.84
CA VAL A 191 -8.07 -14.20 -3.20
C VAL A 191 -8.41 -15.26 -4.25
N HIS A 192 -8.05 -16.51 -4.02
CA HIS A 192 -8.40 -17.63 -4.89
C HIS A 192 -9.91 -17.79 -5.05
N ARG A 193 -10.65 -17.76 -3.93
CA ARG A 193 -12.11 -17.84 -3.92
C ARG A 193 -12.74 -16.69 -4.74
N TYR A 194 -12.22 -15.47 -4.56
CA TYR A 194 -12.65 -14.33 -5.36
C TYR A 194 -12.42 -14.58 -6.85
N MET A 195 -11.22 -15.01 -7.24
CA MET A 195 -10.91 -15.30 -8.64
C MET A 195 -11.81 -16.40 -9.24
N ARG A 196 -12.14 -17.46 -8.48
CA ARG A 196 -13.07 -18.51 -8.93
C ARG A 196 -14.48 -17.96 -9.16
N GLN A 197 -14.99 -17.14 -8.24
CA GLN A 197 -16.32 -16.52 -8.37
C GLN A 197 -16.42 -15.61 -9.60
N HIS A 198 -15.30 -14.99 -9.97
CA HIS A 198 -15.19 -14.09 -11.12
C HIS A 198 -14.63 -14.78 -12.39
N HIS A 199 -14.50 -16.11 -12.41
CA HIS A 199 -14.04 -16.91 -13.56
C HIS A 199 -12.65 -16.54 -14.10
N ILE A 200 -11.73 -16.09 -13.23
CA ILE A 200 -10.34 -15.71 -13.57
C ILE A 200 -9.38 -16.91 -13.51
N VAL A 201 -9.61 -17.78 -12.53
CA VAL A 201 -9.02 -19.11 -12.43
C VAL A 201 -10.10 -20.12 -12.58
#